data_AF-A0A2M8C1H1-F1
#
_entry.id   AF-A0A2M8C1H1-F1
#
_cell.length_a   1.000
_cell.length_b   1.000
_cell.length_c   1.000
_cell.angle_alpha   90.00
_cell.angle_beta   90.00
_cell.angle_gamma   90.00
#
_symmetry.space_group_name_H-M   'P 1'
#
loop_
_entity.id
_entity.type
_entity.pdbx_description
1 polymer ?
#
loop_
_entity_poly.entity_id
_entity_poly.type
_entity_poly.pdbx_seq_one_letter_code
_entity_poly.pdbx_strand_id
1 'polypeptide(L)'
;ATQVDMRENKFTIGAVAKGAGMIHPDLATMLCFITTDALVNVQFLQAALKKAVDVSFNMLSVDGETSPNDCVFLLANGLAGNEMIDFSNGEAFQEALDEVCIYLAKSIAQDGEGATKLIQVTVEGAKYETDARQAARTIVSSPLVKAAMYGSDPNWGRIVTALGRSGAEVAEEKLDVYLNDVQVMKQGHPVHFGKEKMRISLQGNNVFIKLNLNLGEGKATAWGCDLSPEYVKINSEYTT
;
A
#
# COMPACT_ATOMS: atom_id res chain seq x y z
N ALA A 1 -16.65 -7.11 1.58
CA ALA A 1 -16.74 -8.57 1.44
C ALA A 1 -16.66 -8.88 -0.03
N THR A 2 -15.82 -9.85 -0.41
CA THR A 2 -15.62 -10.29 -1.79
C THR A 2 -16.16 -11.71 -1.92
N GLN A 3 -16.80 -12.01 -3.05
CA GLN A 3 -17.34 -13.34 -3.36
C GLN A 3 -16.56 -13.94 -4.53
N VAL A 4 -16.18 -15.21 -4.40
CA VAL A 4 -15.33 -15.91 -5.37
C VAL A 4 -16.07 -17.12 -5.94
N ASP A 5 -16.06 -17.22 -7.26
CA ASP A 5 -16.71 -18.29 -8.00
C ASP A 5 -15.67 -19.34 -8.44
N MET A 6 -15.63 -20.49 -7.76
CA MET A 6 -14.92 -21.68 -8.24
C MET A 6 -15.89 -22.56 -9.05
N ARG A 7 -15.36 -23.38 -9.96
CA ARG A 7 -16.13 -24.01 -11.06
C ARG A 7 -17.35 -24.85 -10.65
N GLU A 8 -17.40 -25.35 -9.41
CA GLU A 8 -18.57 -26.09 -8.88
C GLU A 8 -19.07 -25.60 -7.50
N ASN A 9 -18.40 -24.66 -6.83
CA ASN A 9 -18.82 -24.10 -5.53
C ASN A 9 -18.36 -22.65 -5.36
N LYS A 10 -19.09 -21.85 -4.59
CA LYS A 10 -18.77 -20.44 -4.29
C LYS A 10 -18.35 -20.28 -2.84
N PHE A 11 -17.36 -19.44 -2.56
CA PHE A 11 -17.01 -19.04 -1.20
C PHE A 11 -16.94 -17.52 -1.06
N THR A 12 -17.00 -17.05 0.17
CA THR A 12 -17.08 -15.64 0.58
C THR A 12 -15.89 -15.30 1.46
N ILE A 13 -15.29 -14.12 1.26
CA ILE A 13 -14.34 -13.52 2.19
C ILE A 13 -14.94 -12.21 2.72
N GLY A 14 -15.32 -12.21 3.99
CA GLY A 14 -15.70 -11.03 4.75
C GLY A 14 -14.49 -10.47 5.50
N ALA A 15 -14.39 -9.15 5.64
CA ALA A 15 -13.35 -8.54 6.44
C ALA A 15 -13.75 -7.16 6.97
N VAL A 16 -13.17 -6.80 8.11
CA VAL A 16 -13.25 -5.49 8.75
C VAL A 16 -11.86 -5.14 9.31
N ALA A 17 -11.48 -3.86 9.25
CA ALA A 17 -10.25 -3.37 9.88
C ALA A 17 -10.48 -2.05 10.61
N LYS A 18 -9.65 -1.77 11.62
CA LYS A 18 -9.56 -0.49 12.34
C LYS A 18 -8.10 -0.02 12.35
N GLY A 19 -7.89 1.23 11.98
CA GLY A 19 -6.63 1.97 12.03
C GLY A 19 -6.83 3.35 11.40
N ALA A 20 -6.18 4.40 11.92
CA ALA A 20 -6.26 5.76 11.38
C ALA A 20 -5.03 6.62 11.76
N GLY A 21 -4.49 6.43 12.97
CA GLY A 21 -3.18 6.91 13.43
C GLY A 21 -2.39 5.79 14.14
N MET A 22 -1.08 6.02 14.34
CA MET A 22 -0.04 5.03 14.67
C MET A 22 -0.02 3.86 13.67
N ILE A 23 0.00 4.20 12.38
CA ILE A 23 -0.05 3.24 11.28
C ILE A 23 1.28 3.27 10.53
N HIS A 24 2.22 2.45 10.97
CA HIS A 24 3.35 2.01 10.14
C HIS A 24 3.66 0.54 10.43
N PRO A 25 2.84 -0.41 9.93
CA PRO A 25 2.99 -1.82 10.25
C PRO A 25 4.38 -2.38 9.89
N ASP A 26 5.16 -2.63 10.93
CA ASP A 26 6.14 -3.72 11.01
C ASP A 26 5.62 -4.75 12.05
N LEU A 27 4.29 -4.91 12.02
CA LEU A 27 3.36 -5.33 13.07
C LEU A 27 3.20 -4.34 14.26
N ALA A 28 2.50 -3.20 14.01
CA ALA A 28 1.58 -2.41 14.91
C ALA A 28 1.23 -0.98 14.36
N THR A 29 0.07 -0.32 14.59
CA THR A 29 -1.27 -0.79 15.03
C THR A 29 -2.28 -0.82 13.89
N MET A 30 -3.10 -1.87 13.87
CA MET A 30 -4.17 -2.13 12.95
C MET A 30 -4.82 -3.43 13.44
N LEU A 31 -6.13 -3.40 13.70
CA LEU A 31 -6.88 -4.60 14.05
C LEU A 31 -7.70 -5.01 12.83
N CYS A 32 -7.40 -6.15 12.23
CA CYS A 32 -8.20 -6.71 11.14
C CYS A 32 -8.73 -8.10 11.49
N PHE A 33 -10.02 -8.30 11.22
CA PHE A 33 -10.72 -9.56 11.37
C PHE A 33 -11.27 -9.96 10.00
N ILE A 34 -10.81 -11.10 9.50
CA ILE A 34 -11.17 -11.69 8.21
C ILE A 34 -11.91 -13.00 8.50
N THR A 35 -13.03 -13.22 7.83
CA THR A 35 -13.84 -14.43 7.95
C THR A 35 -14.10 -15.04 6.58
N THR A 36 -14.13 -16.37 6.50
CA THR A 36 -14.50 -17.08 5.28
C THR A 36 -15.29 -18.35 5.60
N ASP A 37 -16.21 -18.67 4.70
CA ASP A 37 -16.94 -19.94 4.68
C ASP A 37 -16.17 -21.04 3.92
N ALA A 38 -15.07 -20.72 3.25
CA ALA A 38 -14.27 -21.68 2.50
C ALA A 38 -13.73 -22.84 3.36
N LEU A 39 -13.74 -24.06 2.79
CA LEU A 39 -13.00 -25.21 3.33
C LEU A 39 -11.54 -25.10 2.87
N VAL A 40 -10.62 -24.85 3.81
CA VAL A 40 -9.20 -24.55 3.52
C VAL A 40 -8.28 -25.35 4.43
N ASN A 41 -7.16 -25.84 3.88
CA ASN A 41 -6.08 -26.45 4.64
C ASN A 41 -5.39 -25.40 5.55
N VAL A 42 -5.20 -25.72 6.82
CA VAL A 42 -4.65 -24.80 7.84
C VAL A 42 -3.24 -24.27 7.49
N GLN A 43 -2.38 -25.10 6.90
CA GLN A 43 -1.00 -24.70 6.54
C GLN A 43 -1.02 -23.72 5.37
N PHE A 44 -1.87 -23.98 4.37
CA PHE A 44 -2.10 -23.04 3.27
C PHE A 44 -2.74 -21.74 3.77
N LEU A 45 -3.77 -21.80 4.62
CA LEU A 45 -4.46 -20.64 5.18
C LEU A 45 -3.49 -19.69 5.93
N GLN A 46 -2.57 -20.26 6.72
CA GLN A 46 -1.55 -19.50 7.44
C GLN A 46 -0.53 -18.83 6.50
N ALA A 47 -0.10 -19.54 5.45
CA ALA A 47 0.80 -19.01 4.43
C ALA A 47 0.13 -17.90 3.59
N ALA A 48 -1.13 -18.10 3.22
CA ALA A 48 -1.92 -17.18 2.44
C ALA A 48 -2.18 -15.87 3.19
N LEU A 49 -2.51 -15.96 4.49
CA LEU A 49 -2.63 -14.78 5.36
C LEU A 49 -1.32 -14.00 5.42
N LYS A 50 -0.18 -14.67 5.63
CA LYS A 50 1.12 -13.99 5.67
C LYS A 50 1.39 -13.24 4.36
N LYS A 51 1.19 -13.89 3.21
CA LYS A 51 1.39 -13.27 1.89
C LYS A 51 0.48 -12.06 1.69
N ALA A 52 -0.81 -12.18 2.03
CA ALA A 52 -1.78 -11.09 1.90
C ALA A 52 -1.40 -9.88 2.77
N VAL A 53 -1.03 -10.12 4.03
CA VAL A 53 -0.54 -9.08 4.97
C VAL A 53 0.74 -8.43 4.44
N ASP A 54 1.67 -9.23 3.90
CA ASP A 54 2.91 -8.73 3.32
C ASP A 54 2.70 -7.83 2.09
N VAL A 55 1.68 -8.07 1.25
CA VAL A 55 1.40 -7.24 0.06
C VAL A 55 0.41 -6.10 0.32
N SER A 56 -0.18 -5.99 1.52
CA SER A 56 -1.19 -4.99 1.87
C SER A 56 -0.79 -4.15 3.09
N PHE A 57 -1.01 -4.65 4.30
CA PHE A 57 -0.86 -3.92 5.56
C PHE A 57 0.61 -3.61 5.87
N ASN A 58 1.54 -4.53 5.60
CA ASN A 58 2.99 -4.28 5.75
C ASN A 58 3.55 -3.32 4.66
N MET A 59 2.68 -2.82 3.77
CA MET A 59 2.99 -1.81 2.75
C MET A 59 2.23 -0.49 2.99
N LEU A 60 1.57 -0.35 4.15
CA LEU A 60 0.81 0.83 4.55
C LEU A 60 1.64 1.77 5.44
N SER A 61 1.43 3.08 5.34
CA SER A 61 1.96 4.07 6.28
C SER A 61 1.09 5.34 6.32
N VAL A 62 0.55 5.70 7.49
CA VAL A 62 -0.07 7.01 7.73
C VAL A 62 1.00 8.00 8.19
N ASP A 63 1.58 7.78 9.36
CA ASP A 63 2.43 8.72 10.09
C ASP A 63 3.90 8.27 10.18
N GLY A 64 4.15 6.96 10.12
CA GLY A 64 5.50 6.40 10.26
C GLY A 64 5.73 5.74 11.62
N GLU A 65 4.75 5.78 12.52
CA GLU A 65 4.86 5.25 13.87
C GLU A 65 4.30 3.82 13.97
N THR A 66 5.14 2.89 14.38
CA THR A 66 4.74 1.51 14.69
C THR A 66 4.32 1.46 16.16
N SER A 67 3.06 1.09 16.40
CA SER A 67 2.44 1.02 17.74
C SER A 67 2.86 -0.26 18.51
N PRO A 68 2.10 -0.79 19.50
CA PRO A 68 2.39 -2.10 20.11
C PRO A 68 1.29 -3.18 19.97
N ASN A 69 0.24 -2.98 19.15
CA ASN A 69 -0.94 -3.87 19.11
C ASN A 69 -1.48 -4.28 17.70
N ASP A 70 -0.62 -4.62 16.72
CA ASP A 70 -1.12 -5.22 15.46
C ASP A 70 -1.65 -6.63 15.69
N CYS A 71 -2.86 -6.88 15.19
CA CYS A 71 -3.39 -8.22 15.04
C CYS A 71 -4.19 -8.34 13.74
N VAL A 72 -3.86 -9.33 12.92
CA VAL A 72 -4.71 -9.78 11.80
C VAL A 72 -5.15 -11.20 12.06
N PHE A 73 -6.47 -11.41 12.13
CA PHE A 73 -7.09 -12.72 12.36
C PHE A 73 -7.80 -13.20 11.10
N LEU A 74 -7.61 -14.46 10.72
CA LEU A 74 -8.35 -15.12 9.63
C LEU A 74 -9.06 -16.36 10.17
N LEU A 75 -10.38 -16.37 10.06
CA LEU A 75 -11.26 -17.41 10.59
C LEU A 75 -11.99 -18.12 9.43
N ALA A 76 -11.72 -19.41 9.22
CA ALA A 76 -12.37 -20.23 8.21
C ALA A 76 -13.27 -21.30 8.85
N ASN A 77 -14.51 -21.47 8.35
CA ASN A 77 -15.48 -22.40 8.94
C ASN A 77 -15.87 -23.61 8.06
N GLY A 78 -15.50 -23.61 6.76
CA GLY A 78 -15.74 -24.75 5.85
C GLY A 78 -17.18 -24.98 5.37
N LEU A 79 -18.12 -24.05 5.65
CA LEU A 79 -19.53 -24.21 5.29
C LEU A 79 -19.88 -23.95 3.80
N ALA A 80 -18.94 -23.46 2.99
CA ALA A 80 -19.14 -23.16 1.57
C ALA A 80 -19.30 -24.41 0.66
N GLY A 81 -18.99 -25.61 1.17
CA GLY A 81 -19.14 -26.87 0.41
C GLY A 81 -18.11 -27.10 -0.70
N ASN A 82 -17.13 -26.22 -0.86
CA ASN A 82 -16.02 -26.37 -1.80
C ASN A 82 -15.09 -27.55 -1.44
N GLU A 83 -14.39 -28.09 -2.43
CA GLU A 83 -13.25 -28.99 -2.19
C GLU A 83 -12.17 -28.30 -1.36
N MET A 84 -11.41 -29.06 -0.55
CA MET A 84 -10.39 -28.48 0.31
C MET A 84 -9.37 -27.66 -0.50
N ILE A 85 -9.23 -26.38 -0.14
CA ILE A 85 -8.28 -25.48 -0.76
C ILE A 85 -6.90 -25.66 -0.10
N ASP A 86 -5.87 -25.89 -0.90
CA ASP A 86 -4.47 -26.01 -0.49
C ASP A 86 -3.50 -25.40 -1.51
N PHE A 87 -2.20 -25.68 -1.39
CA PHE A 87 -1.15 -25.17 -2.26
C PHE A 87 -1.29 -25.57 -3.75
N SER A 88 -2.10 -26.57 -4.09
CA SER A 88 -2.30 -27.06 -5.46
C SER A 88 -3.44 -26.36 -6.22
N ASN A 89 -4.41 -25.78 -5.51
CA ASN A 89 -5.64 -25.20 -6.08
C ASN A 89 -6.04 -23.83 -5.51
N GLY A 90 -5.26 -23.27 -4.56
CA GLY A 90 -5.61 -22.07 -3.80
C GLY A 90 -5.30 -20.72 -4.44
N GLU A 91 -4.95 -20.65 -5.72
CA GLU A 91 -4.65 -19.40 -6.43
C GLU A 91 -5.80 -18.38 -6.31
N ALA A 92 -7.03 -18.76 -6.64
CA ALA A 92 -8.21 -17.90 -6.53
C ALA A 92 -8.55 -17.47 -5.08
N PHE A 93 -8.17 -18.28 -4.08
CA PHE A 93 -8.32 -17.88 -2.67
C PHE A 93 -7.28 -16.82 -2.29
N GLN A 94 -6.03 -16.99 -2.74
CA GLN A 94 -4.97 -16.00 -2.51
C GLN A 94 -5.31 -14.67 -3.17
N GLU A 95 -5.72 -14.66 -4.44
CA GLU A 95 -6.06 -13.44 -5.18
C GLU A 95 -7.18 -12.65 -4.47
N ALA A 96 -8.25 -13.33 -4.05
CA ALA A 96 -9.36 -12.70 -3.34
C ALA A 96 -8.98 -12.22 -1.94
N LEU A 97 -8.11 -12.94 -1.22
CA LEU A 97 -7.60 -12.51 0.08
C LEU A 97 -6.69 -11.28 -0.08
N ASP A 98 -5.80 -11.28 -1.08
CA ASP A 98 -4.94 -10.16 -1.44
C ASP A 98 -5.78 -8.92 -1.80
N GLU A 99 -6.82 -9.08 -2.64
CA GLU A 99 -7.74 -8.00 -3.01
C GLU A 99 -8.44 -7.38 -1.79
N VAL A 100 -9.02 -8.22 -0.92
CA VAL A 100 -9.71 -7.75 0.31
C VAL A 100 -8.74 -7.02 1.25
N CYS A 101 -7.53 -7.55 1.45
CA CYS A 101 -6.56 -6.92 2.35
C CYS A 101 -5.98 -5.62 1.75
N ILE A 102 -5.70 -5.58 0.44
CA ILE A 102 -5.26 -4.36 -0.26
C ILE A 102 -6.36 -3.29 -0.26
N TYR A 103 -7.63 -3.68 -0.42
CA TYR A 103 -8.77 -2.77 -0.30
C TYR A 103 -8.80 -2.13 1.10
N LEU A 104 -8.73 -2.93 2.16
CA LEU A 104 -8.72 -2.42 3.53
C LEU A 104 -7.50 -1.54 3.84
N ALA A 105 -6.31 -1.91 3.37
CA ALA A 105 -5.12 -1.07 3.52
C ALA A 105 -5.28 0.31 2.85
N LYS A 106 -5.87 0.36 1.64
CA LYS A 106 -6.21 1.62 0.96
C LYS A 106 -7.27 2.42 1.71
N SER A 107 -8.29 1.77 2.27
CA SER A 107 -9.31 2.43 3.08
C SER A 107 -8.73 3.06 4.35
N ILE A 108 -7.82 2.35 5.05
CA ILE A 108 -7.11 2.92 6.23
C ILE A 108 -6.24 4.12 5.82
N ALA A 109 -5.56 4.06 4.68
CA ALA A 109 -4.81 5.21 4.17
C ALA A 109 -5.72 6.40 3.84
N GLN A 110 -6.90 6.16 3.27
CA GLN A 110 -7.90 7.19 2.95
C GLN A 110 -8.52 7.82 4.21
N ASP A 111 -8.74 7.03 5.26
CA ASP A 111 -9.30 7.43 6.56
C ASP A 111 -8.22 7.79 7.59
N GLY A 112 -6.98 8.00 7.15
CA GLY A 112 -5.88 8.42 8.01
C GLY A 112 -6.17 9.76 8.69
N GLU A 113 -5.66 9.97 9.90
CA GLU A 113 -6.01 11.15 10.72
C GLU A 113 -5.71 12.48 9.99
N GLY A 114 -6.76 13.24 9.69
CA GLY A 114 -6.65 14.50 8.94
C GLY A 114 -6.24 14.36 7.47
N ALA A 115 -6.23 13.14 6.90
CA ALA A 115 -5.93 12.90 5.49
C ALA A 115 -6.92 13.61 4.57
N THR A 116 -6.45 14.06 3.41
CA THR A 116 -7.30 14.56 2.32
C THR A 116 -7.11 13.78 1.02
N LYS A 117 -6.00 13.04 0.89
CA LYS A 117 -5.66 12.26 -0.32
C LYS A 117 -4.99 10.94 0.02
N LEU A 118 -5.40 9.87 -0.68
CA LEU A 118 -4.62 8.65 -0.82
C LEU A 118 -3.39 8.92 -1.67
N ILE A 119 -2.22 8.48 -1.21
CA ILE A 119 -0.99 8.36 -1.98
C ILE A 119 -0.73 6.88 -2.21
N GLN A 120 -0.59 6.48 -3.47
CA GLN A 120 -0.09 5.17 -3.86
C GLN A 120 1.30 5.34 -4.49
N VAL A 121 2.31 4.64 -3.96
CA VAL A 121 3.65 4.62 -4.52
C VAL A 121 3.96 3.24 -5.08
N THR A 122 4.13 3.11 -6.39
CA THR A 122 4.59 1.88 -7.03
C THR A 122 6.05 2.05 -7.45
N VAL A 123 6.91 1.13 -7.01
CA VAL A 123 8.31 1.04 -7.45
C VAL A 123 8.45 -0.22 -8.28
N GLU A 124 8.96 -0.08 -9.51
CA GLU A 124 9.19 -1.16 -10.47
C GLU A 124 10.67 -1.18 -10.89
N GLY A 125 11.10 -2.27 -11.50
CA GLY A 125 12.44 -2.39 -12.05
C GLY A 125 13.56 -2.38 -11.00
N ALA A 126 13.26 -2.61 -9.72
CA ALA A 126 14.27 -2.74 -8.69
C ALA A 126 15.08 -4.04 -8.87
N LYS A 127 16.27 -4.12 -8.29
CA LYS A 127 17.10 -5.33 -8.37
C LYS A 127 16.44 -6.52 -7.68
N TYR A 128 15.85 -6.28 -6.51
CA TYR A 128 15.10 -7.25 -5.72
C TYR A 128 13.75 -6.67 -5.28
N GLU A 129 12.78 -7.53 -4.97
CA GLU A 129 11.48 -7.08 -4.43
C GLU A 129 11.64 -6.32 -3.11
N THR A 130 12.58 -6.76 -2.25
CA THR A 130 12.94 -6.10 -0.98
C THR A 130 13.24 -4.62 -1.16
N ASP A 131 14.03 -4.30 -2.19
CA ASP A 131 14.47 -2.94 -2.51
C ASP A 131 13.27 -2.10 -2.97
N ALA A 132 12.41 -2.66 -3.82
CA ALA A 132 11.17 -2.00 -4.24
C ALA A 132 10.23 -1.73 -3.06
N ARG A 133 10.09 -2.68 -2.13
CA ARG A 133 9.28 -2.55 -0.91
C ARG A 133 9.81 -1.43 -0.02
N GLN A 134 11.12 -1.43 0.23
CA GLN A 134 11.80 -0.44 1.06
C GLN A 134 11.71 0.97 0.46
N ALA A 135 11.93 1.11 -0.86
CA ALA A 135 11.76 2.35 -1.59
C ALA A 135 10.32 2.87 -1.53
N ALA A 136 9.32 2.03 -1.83
CA ALA A 136 7.92 2.42 -1.82
C ALA A 136 7.46 2.88 -0.43
N ARG A 137 7.79 2.11 0.63
CA ARG A 137 7.50 2.50 2.03
C ARG A 137 8.18 3.82 2.42
N THR A 138 9.45 4.01 2.07
CA THR A 138 10.21 5.24 2.43
C THR A 138 9.69 6.50 1.74
N ILE A 139 9.21 6.37 0.51
CA ILE A 139 8.62 7.49 -0.25
C ILE A 139 7.26 7.85 0.34
N VAL A 140 6.39 6.87 0.60
CA VAL A 140 5.02 7.15 1.09
C VAL A 140 5.00 7.67 2.53
N SER A 141 5.96 7.27 3.38
CA SER A 141 6.13 7.80 4.73
C SER A 141 6.87 9.14 4.81
N SER A 142 7.41 9.66 3.70
CA SER A 142 8.23 10.88 3.72
C SER A 142 7.40 12.14 4.02
N PRO A 143 7.64 12.86 5.13
CA PRO A 143 6.85 14.06 5.48
C PRO A 143 6.89 15.14 4.41
N LEU A 144 8.02 15.28 3.70
CA LEU A 144 8.16 16.21 2.59
C LEU A 144 7.30 15.82 1.38
N VAL A 145 7.20 14.53 1.06
CA VAL A 145 6.32 14.03 -0.02
C VAL A 145 4.86 14.20 0.40
N LYS A 146 4.49 13.74 1.60
CA LYS A 146 3.13 13.86 2.16
C LYS A 146 2.64 15.31 2.16
N ALA A 147 3.46 16.26 2.60
CA ALA A 147 3.12 17.70 2.60
C ALA A 147 3.07 18.31 1.18
N ALA A 148 3.89 17.83 0.23
CA ALA A 148 3.79 18.26 -1.16
C ALA A 148 2.47 17.79 -1.80
N MET A 149 2.05 16.55 -1.53
CA MET A 149 0.81 16.01 -2.07
C MET A 149 -0.43 16.71 -1.49
N TYR A 150 -0.44 17.06 -0.19
CA TYR A 150 -1.46 17.95 0.39
C TYR A 150 -1.57 19.26 -0.41
N GLY A 151 -0.44 19.96 -0.58
CA GLY A 151 -0.34 21.20 -1.36
C GLY A 151 -0.60 21.07 -2.87
N SER A 152 -0.79 19.86 -3.39
CA SER A 152 -0.89 19.56 -4.84
C SER A 152 0.36 20.00 -5.63
N ASP A 153 1.53 20.02 -4.99
CA ASP A 153 2.82 20.40 -5.55
C ASP A 153 3.50 19.18 -6.22
N PRO A 154 3.75 19.17 -7.53
CA PRO A 154 4.39 18.05 -8.24
C PRO A 154 5.91 17.98 -8.01
N ASN A 155 6.29 17.88 -6.74
CA ASN A 155 7.65 18.00 -6.27
C ASN A 155 8.41 16.67 -6.37
N TRP A 156 8.72 16.27 -7.61
CA TRP A 156 9.50 15.06 -7.88
C TRP A 156 10.88 15.07 -7.19
N GLY A 157 11.46 16.24 -6.92
CA GLY A 157 12.71 16.35 -6.16
C GLY A 157 12.60 15.72 -4.77
N ARG A 158 11.52 16.01 -4.02
CA ARG A 158 11.25 15.40 -2.70
C ARG A 158 11.05 13.89 -2.77
N ILE A 159 10.49 13.39 -3.88
CA ILE A 159 10.28 11.95 -4.13
C ILE A 159 11.63 11.26 -4.38
N VAL A 160 12.50 11.86 -5.21
CA VAL A 160 13.86 11.35 -5.47
C VAL A 160 14.74 11.42 -4.21
N THR A 161 14.64 12.49 -3.40
CA THR A 161 15.30 12.55 -2.08
C THR A 161 14.83 11.44 -1.14
N ALA A 162 13.53 11.11 -1.14
CA ALA A 162 12.99 10.02 -0.33
C ALA A 162 13.46 8.63 -0.84
N LEU A 163 13.53 8.43 -2.16
CA LEU A 163 14.14 7.25 -2.78
C LEU A 163 15.62 7.10 -2.37
N GLY A 164 16.41 8.17 -2.48
CA GLY A 164 17.86 8.13 -2.21
C GLY A 164 18.22 7.79 -0.76
N ARG A 165 17.33 8.04 0.20
CA ARG A 165 17.50 7.62 1.62
C ARG A 165 16.86 6.27 1.95
N SER A 166 16.28 5.57 0.99
CA SER A 166 15.55 4.32 1.24
C SER A 166 16.45 3.12 1.55
N GLY A 167 17.68 3.10 1.03
CA GLY A 167 18.56 1.94 1.12
C GLY A 167 18.46 0.96 -0.07
N ALA A 168 17.48 1.16 -0.97
CA ALA A 168 17.40 0.43 -2.24
C ALA A 168 18.60 0.76 -3.16
N GLU A 169 19.01 -0.19 -4.00
CA GLU A 169 19.98 0.07 -5.07
C GLU A 169 19.35 0.98 -6.14
N VAL A 170 20.01 2.09 -6.47
CA VAL A 170 19.52 3.10 -7.42
C VAL A 170 20.67 3.56 -8.32
N ALA A 171 20.41 3.66 -9.61
CA ALA A 171 21.27 4.32 -10.59
C ALA A 171 20.53 5.54 -11.14
N GLU A 172 20.97 6.76 -10.78
CA GLU A 172 20.25 8.00 -11.07
C GLU A 172 20.00 8.17 -12.57
N GLU A 173 20.98 7.84 -13.41
CA GLU A 173 20.92 7.95 -14.87
C GLU A 173 19.92 6.97 -15.54
N LYS A 174 19.36 6.04 -14.76
CA LYS A 174 18.34 5.09 -15.23
C LYS A 174 16.95 5.36 -14.66
N LEU A 175 16.82 6.30 -13.74
CA LEU A 175 15.57 6.54 -13.01
C LEU A 175 14.50 7.19 -13.88
N ASP A 176 13.33 6.56 -13.97
CA ASP A 176 12.11 7.19 -14.48
C ASP A 176 11.14 7.48 -13.33
N VAL A 177 10.48 8.65 -13.35
CA VAL A 177 9.47 9.04 -12.34
C VAL A 177 8.22 9.58 -13.03
N TYR A 178 7.06 9.15 -12.54
CA TYR A 178 5.73 9.52 -13.02
C TYR A 178 4.85 9.99 -11.85
N LEU A 179 4.02 10.99 -12.11
CA LEU A 179 2.96 11.46 -11.21
C LEU A 179 1.64 11.48 -11.98
N ASN A 180 0.63 10.75 -11.51
CA ASN A 180 -0.68 10.58 -12.18
C ASN A 180 -0.51 10.28 -13.70
N ASP A 181 0.28 9.24 -14.00
CA ASP A 181 0.69 8.77 -15.33
C ASP A 181 1.50 9.74 -16.21
N VAL A 182 1.69 11.00 -15.78
CA VAL A 182 2.55 11.97 -16.47
C VAL A 182 3.99 11.77 -16.04
N GLN A 183 4.87 11.47 -17.00
CA GLN A 183 6.32 11.39 -16.76
C GLN A 183 6.87 12.77 -16.37
N VAL A 184 7.63 12.82 -15.27
CA VAL A 184 8.28 14.04 -14.75
C VAL A 184 9.81 13.92 -14.76
N MET A 185 10.34 12.69 -14.76
CA MET A 185 11.75 12.39 -14.98
C MET A 185 11.87 11.17 -15.92
N LYS A 186 12.87 11.21 -16.80
CA LYS A 186 13.25 10.09 -17.67
C LYS A 186 14.76 9.93 -17.67
N GLN A 187 15.26 8.72 -17.39
CA GLN A 187 16.70 8.41 -17.35
C GLN A 187 17.50 9.45 -16.53
N GLY A 188 17.03 9.74 -15.31
CA GLY A 188 17.63 10.74 -14.40
C GLY A 188 17.40 12.21 -14.76
N HIS A 189 16.91 12.50 -15.96
CA HIS A 189 16.73 13.87 -16.44
C HIS A 189 15.28 14.35 -16.31
N PRO A 190 15.03 15.57 -15.76
CA PRO A 190 13.69 16.15 -15.74
C PRO A 190 13.14 16.33 -17.16
N VAL A 191 11.90 15.91 -17.41
CA VAL A 191 11.23 16.11 -18.71
C VAL A 191 10.31 17.32 -18.67
N HIS A 192 9.99 17.87 -19.84
CA HIS A 192 9.02 18.96 -19.93
C HIS A 192 7.59 18.43 -19.79
N PHE A 193 6.87 18.89 -18.76
CA PHE A 193 5.46 18.58 -18.55
C PHE A 193 4.64 19.85 -18.24
N GLY A 194 3.36 19.83 -18.57
CA GLY A 194 2.45 20.94 -18.31
C GLY A 194 2.14 21.09 -16.82
N LYS A 195 2.94 21.91 -16.11
CA LYS A 195 2.85 22.09 -14.64
C LYS A 195 1.43 22.37 -14.13
N GLU A 196 0.64 23.19 -14.83
CA GLU A 196 -0.73 23.49 -14.40
C GLU A 196 -1.68 22.30 -14.58
N LYS A 197 -1.56 21.54 -15.68
CA LYS A 197 -2.33 20.29 -15.87
C LYS A 197 -1.99 19.25 -14.80
N MET A 198 -0.70 19.16 -14.46
CA MET A 198 -0.22 18.31 -13.36
C MET A 198 -0.79 18.77 -12.01
N ARG A 199 -0.75 20.07 -11.70
CA ARG A 199 -1.30 20.62 -10.46
C ARG A 199 -2.80 20.31 -10.32
N ILE A 200 -3.55 20.43 -11.42
CA ILE A 200 -4.97 20.05 -11.49
C ILE A 200 -5.16 18.54 -11.26
N SER A 201 -4.33 17.67 -11.84
CA SER A 201 -4.45 16.22 -11.61
C SER A 201 -4.19 15.86 -10.14
N LEU A 202 -3.25 16.55 -9.48
CA LEU A 202 -2.93 16.37 -8.06
C LEU A 202 -3.98 16.95 -7.10
N GLN A 203 -5.01 17.65 -7.57
CA GLN A 203 -6.12 18.12 -6.72
C GLN A 203 -7.11 17.00 -6.35
N GLY A 204 -7.11 15.88 -7.08
CA GLY A 204 -7.95 14.73 -6.77
C GLY A 204 -7.56 14.01 -5.47
N ASN A 205 -8.51 13.26 -4.91
CA ASN A 205 -8.35 12.53 -3.66
C ASN A 205 -7.42 11.30 -3.75
N ASN A 206 -6.88 11.00 -4.94
CA ASN A 206 -5.93 9.91 -5.16
C ASN A 206 -4.74 10.45 -5.95
N VAL A 207 -3.52 10.16 -5.48
CA VAL A 207 -2.27 10.49 -6.15
C VAL A 207 -1.47 9.23 -6.40
N PHE A 208 -1.10 9.00 -7.66
CA PHE A 208 -0.28 7.87 -8.09
C PHE A 208 1.14 8.33 -8.38
N ILE A 209 2.09 7.83 -7.59
CA ILE A 209 3.52 8.02 -7.78
C ILE A 209 4.08 6.70 -8.32
N LYS A 210 4.73 6.73 -9.47
CA LYS A 210 5.41 5.53 -10.02
C LYS A 210 6.87 5.83 -10.30
N LEU A 211 7.75 4.94 -9.87
CA LEU A 211 9.18 4.98 -10.14
C LEU A 211 9.58 3.68 -10.85
N ASN A 212 10.44 3.79 -11.86
CA ASN A 212 11.11 2.63 -12.44
C ASN A 212 12.63 2.81 -12.26
N LEU A 213 13.26 1.86 -11.55
CA LEU A 213 14.69 1.89 -11.25
C LEU A 213 15.54 1.31 -12.40
N ASN A 214 14.95 0.50 -13.29
CA ASN A 214 15.62 -0.10 -14.45
C ASN A 214 16.92 -0.89 -14.11
N LEU A 215 16.88 -1.67 -13.01
CA LEU A 215 17.96 -2.52 -12.49
C LEU A 215 17.63 -4.03 -12.46
N GLY A 216 16.35 -4.42 -12.42
CA GLY A 216 15.92 -5.82 -12.33
C GLY A 216 14.41 -5.99 -12.49
N GLU A 217 13.84 -7.02 -11.87
CA GLU A 217 12.40 -7.35 -11.95
C GLU A 217 11.61 -7.05 -10.66
N GLY A 218 12.30 -6.57 -9.61
CA GLY A 218 11.69 -6.26 -8.32
C GLY A 218 10.61 -5.17 -8.40
N LYS A 219 9.44 -5.46 -7.84
CA LYS A 219 8.27 -4.57 -7.87
C LYS A 219 7.49 -4.61 -6.56
N ALA A 220 7.07 -3.45 -6.08
CA ALA A 220 6.20 -3.33 -4.91
C ALA A 220 5.31 -2.09 -5.02
N THR A 221 4.20 -2.07 -4.27
CA THR A 221 3.35 -0.89 -4.10
C THR A 221 3.12 -0.63 -2.62
N ALA A 222 3.20 0.63 -2.22
CA ALA A 222 2.90 1.11 -0.87
C ALA A 222 1.74 2.12 -0.90
N TRP A 223 1.03 2.24 0.23
CA TRP A 223 -0.08 3.18 0.40
C TRP A 223 0.09 4.03 1.65
N GLY A 224 -0.48 5.22 1.61
CA GLY A 224 -0.50 6.15 2.73
C GLY A 224 -1.31 7.39 2.38
N CYS A 225 -1.27 8.40 3.24
CA CYS A 225 -1.97 9.66 3.02
C CYS A 225 -1.01 10.85 2.82
N ASP A 226 -1.56 12.01 2.51
CA ASP A 226 -0.88 13.30 2.63
C ASP A 226 -0.65 13.72 4.11
N LEU A 227 -0.07 14.90 4.34
CA LEU A 227 0.13 15.47 5.68
C LEU A 227 -0.51 16.85 5.74
N SER A 228 -1.61 16.96 6.47
CA SER A 228 -2.39 18.17 6.63
C SER A 228 -2.16 18.85 8.00
N PRO A 229 -2.59 20.11 8.18
CA PRO A 229 -2.66 20.74 9.48
C PRO A 229 -3.61 20.03 10.47
N GLU A 230 -4.64 19.33 9.98
CA GLU A 230 -5.62 18.66 10.85
C GLU A 230 -5.01 17.45 11.56
N TYR A 231 -4.07 16.73 10.94
CA TYR A 231 -3.30 15.67 11.61
C TYR A 231 -2.61 16.18 12.87
N VAL A 232 -1.94 17.34 12.76
CA VAL A 232 -1.22 17.99 13.87
C VAL A 232 -2.19 18.44 14.95
N LYS A 233 -3.35 18.98 14.55
CA LYS A 233 -4.41 19.41 15.47
C LYS A 233 -4.99 18.23 16.27
N ILE A 234 -5.42 17.17 15.59
CA ILE A 234 -5.94 15.94 16.22
C ILE A 234 -4.94 15.42 17.27
N ASN A 235 -3.67 15.25 16.89
CA ASN A 235 -2.63 14.65 17.73
C ASN A 235 -1.98 15.62 18.74
N SER A 236 -2.45 16.88 18.84
CA SER A 236 -2.02 17.84 19.87
C SER A 236 -3.15 18.27 20.82
N GLU A 237 -4.40 18.22 20.37
CA GLU A 237 -5.59 18.54 21.18
C GLU A 237 -6.15 17.30 21.91
N TYR A 238 -5.94 16.10 21.36
CA TYR A 238 -6.43 14.84 21.94
C TYR A 238 -5.26 13.92 22.37
N THR A 239 -5.41 13.25 23.50
CA THR A 239 -4.52 12.18 23.97
C THR A 239 -5.28 10.85 23.88
N THR A 240 -4.66 9.87 23.24
CA THR A 240 -5.23 8.54 22.92
C THR A 240 -4.52 7.40 23.65
#